data_AF-A0A7I7Y6W1-F1
#
_entry.id   AF-A0A7I7Y6W1-F1
#
_cell.length_a   1.000
_cell.length_b   1.000
_cell.length_c   1.000
_cell.angle_alpha   90.00
_cell.angle_beta   90.00
_cell.angle_gamma   90.00
#
_symmetry.space_group_name_H-M   'P 1'
#
loop_
_entity.id
_entity.type
_entity.pdbx_description
1 polymer ?
#
loop_
_entity_poly.entity_id
_entity_poly.type
_entity_poly.pdbx_seq_one_letter_code
_entity_poly.pdbx_strand_id
1 'polypeptide(L)'
;MRRASAVAAAATVGCAAVFAAPAQARPSDPGVVNYAVLGKGSVSNIVGGRITEETLFSYPFQAFSVDLPACNNWADIGLPEVYNDPDLASFNGATAQTSPTDDTHFVKQAIGVFATNDAAQRAYRRVMDRTAGCHDQTATMRLDNGVTQVWSFAGGSVGPAEAAWVKQEAGSDRRCFTQTRLRENVLLQAKVCQSGNGGPAVNVLAGAMQNALGQY
;
A
#
# COMPACT_ATOMS: atom_id res chain seq x y z
N MET A 1 3.11 82.52 33.67
CA MET A 1 2.23 81.89 32.65
C MET A 1 3.04 80.87 31.84
N ARG A 2 2.77 79.57 32.00
CA ARG A 2 2.83 78.53 30.95
C ARG A 2 2.47 77.17 31.56
N ARG A 3 1.52 76.49 30.89
CA ARG A 3 0.93 75.19 31.16
C ARG A 3 1.87 74.06 30.68
N ALA A 4 1.62 72.84 31.17
CA ALA A 4 1.57 71.54 30.46
C ALA A 4 2.24 70.44 31.31
N SER A 5 1.54 69.44 31.85
CA SER A 5 0.81 68.31 31.25
C SER A 5 1.59 67.02 31.52
N ALA A 6 1.04 66.17 32.38
CA ALA A 6 1.54 64.82 32.64
C ALA A 6 1.24 63.91 31.44
N VAL A 7 2.20 63.09 31.04
CA VAL A 7 2.00 61.97 30.11
C VAL A 7 2.57 60.72 30.76
N ALA A 8 1.68 59.79 31.12
CA ALA A 8 2.03 58.45 31.54
C ALA A 8 2.28 57.60 30.30
N ALA A 9 3.48 57.04 30.17
CA ALA A 9 3.83 56.08 29.12
C ALA A 9 3.64 54.65 29.66
N ALA A 10 2.57 53.98 29.24
CA ALA A 10 2.41 52.55 29.42
C ALA A 10 3.15 51.81 28.30
N ALA A 11 4.21 51.09 28.64
CA ALA A 11 4.95 50.24 27.70
C ALA A 11 4.28 48.85 27.64
N THR A 12 3.54 48.57 26.58
CA THR A 12 3.04 47.22 26.27
C THR A 12 4.11 46.45 25.49
N VAL A 13 4.69 45.43 26.12
CA VAL A 13 5.56 44.43 25.46
C VAL A 13 4.69 43.51 24.61
N GLY A 14 4.76 43.66 23.29
CA GLY A 14 4.11 42.75 22.34
C GLY A 14 4.97 41.51 22.09
N CYS A 15 4.64 40.39 22.72
CA CYS A 15 5.16 39.08 22.32
C CYS A 15 4.47 38.66 21.01
N ALA A 16 5.17 38.81 19.88
CA ALA A 16 4.73 38.22 18.62
C ALA A 16 4.98 36.70 18.65
N ALA A 17 3.93 35.93 18.93
CA ALA A 17 3.95 34.49 18.74
C ALA A 17 3.99 34.18 17.23
N VAL A 18 5.14 33.74 16.73
CA VAL A 18 5.27 33.21 15.38
C VAL A 18 4.63 31.82 15.38
N PHE A 19 3.38 31.75 14.94
CA PHE A 19 2.73 30.47 14.65
C PHE A 19 3.40 29.88 13.41
N ALA A 20 4.29 28.91 13.61
CA ALA A 20 4.75 28.05 12.52
C ALA A 20 3.52 27.27 12.03
N ALA A 21 3.04 27.60 10.82
CA ALA A 21 2.03 26.78 10.16
C ALA A 21 2.58 25.36 10.02
N PRO A 22 1.79 24.30 10.34
CA PRO A 22 2.23 22.94 10.12
C PRO A 22 2.56 22.80 8.63
N ALA A 23 3.72 22.23 8.32
CA ALA A 23 4.08 21.91 6.94
C ALA A 23 3.00 20.99 6.38
N GLN A 24 2.19 21.48 5.44
CA GLN A 24 1.30 20.61 4.70
C GLN A 24 2.18 19.72 3.80
N ALA A 25 2.14 18.41 4.04
CA ALA A 25 2.73 17.43 3.14
C ALA A 25 2.15 17.68 1.74
N ARG A 26 3.04 17.88 0.76
CA ARG A 26 2.62 18.09 -0.63
C ARG A 26 2.25 16.74 -1.25
N PRO A 27 1.28 16.69 -2.18
CA PRO A 27 1.04 15.50 -2.99
C PRO A 27 2.34 15.00 -3.60
N SER A 28 2.50 13.68 -3.67
CA SER A 28 3.65 13.07 -4.31
C SER A 28 3.62 13.29 -5.82
N ASP A 29 4.78 13.63 -6.39
CA ASP A 29 4.95 13.73 -7.84
C ASP A 29 4.77 12.35 -8.49
N PRO A 30 4.18 12.24 -9.70
CA PRO A 30 4.00 10.96 -10.37
C PRO A 30 5.29 10.14 -10.55
N GLY A 31 6.47 10.77 -10.58
CA GLY A 31 7.75 10.08 -10.71
C GLY A 31 8.14 9.19 -9.51
N VAL A 32 7.53 9.37 -8.33
CA VAL A 32 7.94 8.64 -7.10
C VAL A 32 7.69 7.13 -7.18
N VAL A 33 6.76 6.68 -8.02
CA VAL A 33 6.44 5.24 -8.17
C VAL A 33 7.66 4.40 -8.58
N ASN A 34 8.63 5.01 -9.29
CA ASN A 34 9.80 4.31 -9.80
C ASN A 34 10.84 3.97 -8.72
N TYR A 35 10.80 4.64 -7.56
CA TYR A 35 11.72 4.39 -6.46
C TYR A 35 11.06 3.71 -5.27
N ALA A 36 9.72 3.74 -5.20
CA ALA A 36 8.95 3.14 -4.12
C ALA A 36 8.73 1.63 -4.25
N VAL A 37 8.97 1.06 -5.44
CA VAL A 37 9.06 -0.39 -5.64
C VAL A 37 10.48 -0.85 -5.32
N LEU A 38 10.64 -1.70 -4.30
CA LEU A 38 11.94 -2.19 -3.89
C LEU A 38 12.45 -3.26 -4.85
N GLY A 39 13.73 -3.17 -5.23
CA GLY A 39 14.38 -4.19 -6.04
C GLY A 39 14.59 -5.52 -5.30
N LYS A 40 14.81 -6.61 -6.04
CA LYS A 40 14.94 -7.97 -5.50
C LYS A 40 15.95 -8.15 -4.36
N GLY A 41 17.05 -7.39 -4.33
CA GLY A 41 18.05 -7.48 -3.25
C GLY A 41 17.48 -7.04 -1.89
N SER A 42 16.75 -5.92 -1.87
CA SER A 42 16.05 -5.46 -0.66
C SER A 42 14.93 -6.42 -0.26
N VAL A 43 14.18 -6.93 -1.24
CA VAL A 43 13.12 -7.92 -0.99
C VAL A 43 13.70 -9.21 -0.39
N SER A 44 14.83 -9.71 -0.93
CA SER A 44 15.54 -10.89 -0.42
C SER A 44 15.92 -10.75 1.04
N ASN A 45 16.44 -9.57 1.43
CA ASN A 45 16.78 -9.28 2.83
C ASN A 45 15.54 -9.24 3.74
N ILE A 46 14.42 -8.70 3.25
CA ILE A 46 13.18 -8.57 4.05
C ILE A 46 12.52 -9.93 4.29
N VAL A 47 12.45 -10.80 3.28
CA VAL A 47 11.77 -12.10 3.41
C VAL A 47 12.71 -13.22 3.89
N GLY A 48 14.02 -12.96 3.98
CA GLY A 48 15.01 -13.96 4.41
C GLY A 48 15.20 -15.11 3.41
N GLY A 49 14.73 -14.94 2.17
CA GLY A 49 14.78 -15.94 1.10
C GLY A 49 15.66 -15.48 -0.06
N ARG A 50 16.23 -16.42 -0.80
CA ARG A 50 17.05 -16.12 -1.99
C ARG A 50 16.15 -15.76 -3.16
N ILE A 51 15.89 -14.48 -3.37
CA ILE A 51 15.13 -13.98 -4.51
C ILE A 51 16.06 -13.83 -5.70
N THR A 52 15.81 -14.58 -6.77
CA THR A 52 16.62 -14.50 -8.01
C THR A 52 15.85 -13.91 -9.18
N GLU A 53 14.52 -14.04 -9.17
CA GLU A 53 13.61 -13.62 -10.23
C GLU A 53 12.84 -12.36 -9.84
N GLU A 54 12.71 -11.43 -10.79
CA GLU A 54 11.99 -10.17 -10.63
C GLU A 54 11.36 -9.74 -11.96
N THR A 55 10.07 -9.41 -11.91
CA THR A 55 9.32 -8.89 -13.04
C THR A 55 8.70 -7.56 -12.66
N LEU A 56 9.01 -6.51 -13.42
CA LEU A 56 8.40 -5.19 -13.27
C LEU A 56 7.17 -5.07 -14.17
N PHE A 57 6.19 -4.28 -13.72
CA PHE A 57 5.00 -3.97 -14.51
C PHE A 57 4.54 -2.53 -14.25
N SER A 58 4.18 -1.83 -15.32
CA SER A 58 3.85 -0.39 -15.30
C SER A 58 2.35 -0.10 -15.40
N TYR A 59 1.52 -1.13 -15.43
CA TYR A 59 0.06 -1.01 -15.46
C TYR A 59 -0.59 -2.05 -14.56
N PRO A 60 -1.76 -1.76 -13.97
CA PRO A 60 -2.48 -2.73 -13.17
C PRO A 60 -3.00 -3.86 -14.06
N PHE A 61 -2.95 -5.09 -13.56
CA PHE A 61 -3.38 -6.27 -14.31
C PHE A 61 -3.95 -7.34 -13.38
N GLN A 62 -4.76 -8.23 -13.95
CA GLN A 62 -5.30 -9.38 -13.27
C GLN A 62 -5.07 -10.60 -14.18
N ALA A 63 -4.39 -11.61 -13.66
CA ALA A 63 -4.04 -12.84 -14.39
C ALA A 63 -4.70 -14.08 -13.75
N PHE A 64 -5.89 -13.88 -13.19
CA PHE A 64 -6.67 -14.90 -12.50
C PHE A 64 -8.16 -14.56 -12.49
N SER A 65 -8.97 -15.55 -12.13
CA SER A 65 -10.37 -15.39 -11.74
C SER A 65 -10.61 -16.02 -10.37
N VAL A 66 -11.62 -15.51 -9.64
CA VAL A 66 -12.05 -16.02 -8.33
C VAL A 66 -13.53 -16.37 -8.42
N ASP A 67 -13.93 -17.53 -7.90
CA ASP A 67 -15.33 -17.98 -7.93
C ASP A 67 -16.25 -17.20 -6.98
N LEU A 68 -15.71 -16.61 -5.91
CA LEU A 68 -16.38 -15.67 -5.02
C LEU A 68 -15.96 -14.23 -5.35
N PRO A 69 -16.81 -13.42 -6.03
CA PRO A 69 -16.43 -12.07 -6.46
C PRO A 69 -16.04 -11.13 -5.32
N ALA A 70 -16.65 -11.29 -4.14
CA ALA A 70 -16.28 -10.52 -2.94
C ALA A 70 -14.82 -10.73 -2.52
N CYS A 71 -14.18 -11.83 -2.93
CA CYS A 71 -12.78 -12.11 -2.60
C CYS A 71 -11.77 -11.68 -3.67
N ASN A 72 -12.21 -11.09 -4.79
CA ASN A 72 -11.33 -10.72 -5.90
C ASN A 72 -10.19 -9.77 -5.46
N ASN A 73 -10.53 -8.67 -4.79
CA ASN A 73 -9.53 -7.68 -4.35
C ASN A 73 -8.67 -8.15 -3.17
N TRP A 74 -9.03 -9.26 -2.51
CA TRP A 74 -8.17 -9.90 -1.50
C TRP A 74 -7.32 -11.04 -2.08
N ALA A 75 -7.65 -11.55 -3.27
CA ALA A 75 -6.92 -12.63 -3.92
C ALA A 75 -5.52 -12.19 -4.41
N ASP A 76 -5.37 -10.94 -4.85
CA ASP A 76 -4.10 -10.35 -5.22
C ASP A 76 -4.13 -8.80 -5.12
N ILE A 77 -2.98 -8.16 -5.31
CA ILE A 77 -2.81 -6.71 -5.29
C ILE A 77 -2.46 -6.15 -6.68
N GLY A 78 -2.53 -4.82 -6.85
CA GLY A 78 -2.20 -4.18 -8.12
C GLY A 78 -3.24 -4.42 -9.21
N LEU A 79 -4.50 -4.64 -8.82
CA LEU A 79 -5.58 -5.02 -9.72
C LEU A 79 -6.18 -3.82 -10.46
N PRO A 80 -6.70 -4.00 -11.69
CA PRO A 80 -7.41 -2.97 -12.43
C PRO A 80 -8.62 -2.44 -11.67
N GLU A 81 -9.35 -3.30 -10.96
CA GLU A 81 -10.50 -2.88 -10.15
C GLU A 81 -10.13 -1.84 -9.08
N VAL A 82 -8.90 -1.88 -8.57
CA VAL A 82 -8.41 -0.94 -7.57
C VAL A 82 -7.82 0.31 -8.22
N TYR A 83 -6.93 0.13 -9.21
CA TYR A 83 -6.08 1.21 -9.72
C TYR A 83 -6.54 1.86 -11.03
N ASN A 84 -7.43 1.24 -11.82
CA ASN A 84 -7.87 1.77 -13.11
C ASN A 84 -8.89 2.92 -12.93
N ASP A 85 -8.44 3.99 -12.28
CA ASP A 85 -9.14 5.25 -12.08
C ASP A 85 -8.67 6.25 -13.14
N PRO A 86 -9.57 7.06 -13.75
CA PRO A 86 -9.17 8.13 -14.66
C PRO A 86 -8.16 9.12 -14.07
N ASP A 87 -8.13 9.29 -12.75
CA ASP A 87 -7.20 10.16 -12.04
C ASP A 87 -5.88 9.46 -11.65
N LEU A 88 -5.64 8.21 -12.09
CA LEU A 88 -4.35 7.55 -11.90
C LEU A 88 -3.29 8.24 -12.76
N ALA A 89 -2.37 8.95 -12.10
CA ALA A 89 -1.30 9.69 -12.78
C ALA A 89 -0.10 8.82 -13.11
N SER A 90 0.20 7.83 -12.26
CA SER A 90 1.28 6.87 -12.49
C SER A 90 1.07 5.60 -11.68
N PHE A 91 1.63 4.50 -12.18
CA PHE A 91 1.60 3.20 -11.52
C PHE A 91 2.92 2.47 -11.74
N ASN A 92 3.37 1.73 -10.73
CA ASN A 92 4.47 0.81 -10.86
C ASN A 92 4.24 -0.39 -9.91
N GLY A 93 4.79 -1.54 -10.27
CA GLY A 93 4.75 -2.72 -9.46
C GLY A 93 5.83 -3.71 -9.84
N ALA A 94 6.08 -4.65 -8.93
CA ALA A 94 7.00 -5.75 -9.15
C ALA A 94 6.49 -7.02 -8.51
N THR A 95 6.75 -8.15 -9.15
CA THR A 95 6.76 -9.47 -8.51
C THR A 95 8.20 -9.91 -8.34
N ALA A 96 8.52 -10.52 -7.19
CA ALA A 96 9.83 -11.08 -6.94
C ALA A 96 9.68 -12.44 -6.26
N GLN A 97 10.42 -13.45 -6.74
CA GLN A 97 10.29 -14.82 -6.24
C GLN A 97 11.61 -15.59 -6.23
N THR A 98 11.64 -16.73 -5.54
CA THR A 98 12.86 -17.53 -5.36
C THR A 98 13.53 -17.84 -6.69
N SER A 99 12.77 -18.34 -7.66
CA SER A 99 13.20 -18.58 -9.05
C SER A 99 11.98 -18.58 -9.99
N PRO A 100 12.13 -18.61 -11.33
CA PRO A 100 10.99 -18.61 -12.25
C PRO A 100 9.93 -19.69 -12.01
N THR A 101 10.31 -20.81 -11.39
CA THR A 101 9.43 -21.95 -11.09
C THR A 101 9.30 -22.25 -9.60
N ASP A 102 9.84 -21.39 -8.73
CA ASP A 102 9.80 -21.55 -7.28
C ASP A 102 9.28 -20.26 -6.64
N ASP A 103 8.07 -20.36 -6.09
CA ASP A 103 7.35 -19.29 -5.44
C ASP A 103 7.24 -19.49 -3.91
N THR A 104 8.15 -20.29 -3.34
CA THR A 104 8.29 -20.52 -1.88
C THR A 104 8.38 -19.21 -1.12
N HIS A 105 9.13 -18.24 -1.65
CA HIS A 105 9.00 -16.83 -1.29
C HIS A 105 8.48 -16.12 -2.52
N PHE A 106 7.29 -15.54 -2.42
CA PHE A 106 6.72 -14.72 -3.48
C PHE A 106 6.29 -13.39 -2.90
N VAL A 107 6.77 -12.31 -3.50
CA VAL A 107 6.47 -10.94 -3.10
C VAL A 107 5.84 -10.23 -4.27
N LYS A 108 4.78 -9.47 -4.01
CA LYS A 108 4.24 -8.49 -4.96
C LYS A 108 4.20 -7.13 -4.30
N GLN A 109 4.54 -6.12 -5.08
CA GLN A 109 4.48 -4.71 -4.73
C GLN A 109 3.66 -4.01 -5.80
N ALA A 110 2.78 -3.09 -5.40
CA ALA A 110 2.06 -2.23 -6.31
C ALA A 110 1.92 -0.85 -5.68
N ILE A 111 2.12 0.19 -6.49
CA ILE A 111 1.96 1.57 -6.06
C ILE A 111 1.30 2.39 -7.17
N GLY A 112 0.33 3.20 -6.79
CA GLY A 112 -0.32 4.16 -7.67
C GLY A 112 -0.28 5.54 -7.05
N VAL A 113 0.11 6.54 -7.84
CA VAL A 113 -0.02 7.96 -7.51
C VAL A 113 -1.18 8.51 -8.30
N PHE A 114 -2.11 9.15 -7.61
CA PHE A 114 -3.31 9.74 -8.17
C PHE A 114 -3.15 11.25 -8.28
N ALA A 115 -3.95 11.86 -9.16
CA ALA A 115 -3.95 13.32 -9.34
C ALA A 115 -4.42 14.06 -8.07
N THR A 116 -5.22 13.41 -7.22
CA THR A 116 -5.78 14.00 -5.99
C THR A 116 -5.82 12.99 -4.85
N ASN A 117 -5.85 13.50 -3.60
CA ASN A 117 -6.06 12.68 -2.40
C ASN A 117 -7.41 11.96 -2.44
N ASP A 118 -8.45 12.61 -2.95
CA ASP A 118 -9.78 12.02 -3.08
C ASP A 118 -9.78 10.81 -4.03
N ALA A 119 -9.04 10.88 -5.13
CA ALA A 119 -8.88 9.76 -6.04
C ALA A 119 -8.17 8.57 -5.39
N ALA A 120 -7.10 8.82 -4.64
CA ALA A 120 -6.43 7.78 -3.86
C ALA A 120 -7.34 7.18 -2.78
N GLN A 121 -8.14 8.00 -2.09
CA GLN A 121 -9.14 7.56 -1.12
C GLN A 121 -10.25 6.71 -1.78
N ARG A 122 -10.68 7.03 -3.00
CA ARG A 122 -11.62 6.17 -3.76
C ARG A 122 -10.99 4.82 -4.07
N ALA A 123 -9.74 4.78 -4.52
CA ALA A 123 -9.04 3.53 -4.78
C ALA A 123 -8.89 2.68 -3.51
N TYR A 124 -8.53 3.29 -2.38
CA TYR A 124 -8.48 2.62 -1.08
C TYR A 124 -9.85 2.04 -0.67
N ARG A 125 -10.92 2.82 -0.84
CA ARG A 125 -12.29 2.35 -0.56
C ARG A 125 -12.71 1.17 -1.45
N ARG A 126 -12.27 1.10 -2.72
CA ARG A 126 -12.55 -0.09 -3.56
C ARG A 126 -11.96 -1.36 -2.98
N VAL A 127 -10.79 -1.29 -2.33
CA VAL A 127 -10.22 -2.46 -1.64
C VAL A 127 -11.16 -2.93 -0.55
N MET A 128 -11.69 -2.01 0.26
CA MET A 128 -12.51 -2.34 1.43
C MET A 128 -13.97 -2.66 1.10
N ASP A 129 -14.63 -1.81 0.33
CA ASP A 129 -16.06 -1.89 0.06
C ASP A 129 -16.39 -3.12 -0.81
N ARG A 130 -15.50 -3.48 -1.76
CA ARG A 130 -15.69 -4.65 -2.63
C ARG A 130 -15.35 -5.97 -1.96
N THR A 131 -14.70 -5.93 -0.79
CA THR A 131 -14.30 -7.13 -0.05
C THR A 131 -15.14 -7.37 1.20
N ALA A 132 -16.17 -6.56 1.39
CA ALA A 132 -17.22 -6.81 2.37
C ALA A 132 -17.78 -8.23 2.15
N GLY A 133 -17.66 -9.07 3.18
CA GLY A 133 -18.11 -10.46 3.16
C GLY A 133 -17.08 -11.50 2.69
N CYS A 134 -15.83 -11.12 2.37
CA CYS A 134 -14.78 -12.10 2.06
C CYS A 134 -14.14 -12.74 3.30
N HIS A 135 -14.26 -12.11 4.48
CA HIS A 135 -13.77 -12.69 5.73
C HIS A 135 -14.40 -14.07 5.98
N ASP A 136 -13.58 -15.04 6.37
CA ASP A 136 -13.93 -16.45 6.59
C ASP A 136 -14.49 -17.18 5.36
N GLN A 137 -14.30 -16.62 4.17
CA GLN A 137 -14.64 -17.33 2.93
C GLN A 137 -13.47 -18.18 2.45
N THR A 138 -13.81 -19.29 1.79
CA THR A 138 -12.87 -20.08 0.99
C THR A 138 -13.29 -19.98 -0.47
N ALA A 139 -12.36 -19.55 -1.33
CA ALA A 139 -12.62 -19.34 -2.75
C ALA A 139 -11.62 -20.12 -3.61
N THR A 140 -12.09 -20.56 -4.78
CA THR A 140 -11.25 -21.12 -5.83
C THR A 140 -10.71 -19.98 -6.69
N MET A 141 -9.39 -19.94 -6.83
CA MET A 141 -8.67 -19.03 -7.72
C MET A 141 -8.13 -19.82 -8.92
N ARG A 142 -8.50 -19.42 -10.13
CA ARG A 142 -7.97 -20.01 -11.37
C ARG A 142 -7.01 -19.02 -12.01
N LEU A 143 -5.75 -19.40 -12.11
CA LEU A 143 -4.70 -18.63 -12.78
C LEU A 143 -4.79 -18.81 -14.30
N ASP A 144 -4.37 -17.80 -15.05
CA ASP A 144 -4.40 -17.84 -16.51
C ASP A 144 -3.45 -18.89 -17.12
N ASN A 145 -2.47 -19.36 -16.33
CA ASN A 145 -1.60 -20.48 -16.70
C ASN A 145 -2.26 -21.87 -16.50
N GLY A 146 -3.55 -21.91 -16.13
CA GLY A 146 -4.33 -23.13 -15.91
C GLY A 146 -4.24 -23.70 -14.50
N VAL A 147 -3.41 -23.16 -13.61
CA VAL A 147 -3.30 -23.62 -12.23
C VAL A 147 -4.54 -23.20 -11.43
N THR A 148 -5.11 -24.14 -10.68
CA THR A 148 -6.21 -23.88 -9.75
C THR A 148 -5.70 -23.95 -8.31
N GLN A 149 -6.04 -22.94 -7.51
CA GLN A 149 -5.69 -22.85 -6.10
C GLN A 149 -6.95 -22.64 -5.27
N VAL A 150 -6.97 -23.12 -4.04
CA VAL A 150 -8.08 -22.89 -3.09
C VAL A 150 -7.52 -22.12 -1.90
N TRP A 151 -8.14 -20.98 -1.58
CA TRP A 151 -7.65 -20.05 -0.57
C TRP A 151 -8.74 -19.72 0.44
N SER A 152 -8.41 -19.82 1.74
CA SER A 152 -9.23 -19.30 2.83
C SER A 152 -8.76 -17.90 3.20
N PHE A 153 -9.70 -16.96 3.36
CA PHE A 153 -9.44 -15.54 3.55
C PHE A 153 -9.76 -15.09 4.97
N ALA A 154 -8.83 -14.38 5.61
CA ALA A 154 -9.05 -13.76 6.89
C ALA A 154 -8.65 -12.28 6.85
N GLY A 155 -9.59 -11.43 7.28
CA GLY A 155 -9.36 -10.00 7.45
C GLY A 155 -8.46 -9.71 8.64
N GLY A 156 -7.60 -8.71 8.51
CA GLY A 156 -6.74 -8.17 9.57
C GLY A 156 -7.19 -6.79 10.04
N SER A 157 -6.24 -5.95 10.43
CA SER A 157 -6.50 -4.57 10.83
C SER A 157 -7.08 -3.75 9.68
N VAL A 158 -8.16 -3.01 9.95
CA VAL A 158 -8.78 -2.07 9.01
C VAL A 158 -8.91 -0.72 9.69
N GLY A 159 -8.32 0.29 9.08
CA GLY A 159 -8.37 1.68 9.51
C GLY A 159 -8.71 2.63 8.36
N PRO A 160 -8.71 3.95 8.62
CA PRO A 160 -9.06 4.95 7.60
C PRO A 160 -8.03 5.06 6.46
N ALA A 161 -6.78 4.65 6.70
CA ALA A 161 -5.67 4.78 5.74
C ALA A 161 -4.78 3.52 5.68
N GLU A 162 -5.21 2.41 6.26
CA GLU A 162 -4.49 1.14 6.19
C GLU A 162 -5.41 -0.06 6.35
N ALA A 163 -5.14 -1.11 5.58
CA ALA A 163 -5.87 -2.36 5.64
C ALA A 163 -4.91 -3.53 5.51
N ALA A 164 -5.21 -4.61 6.21
CA ALA A 164 -4.46 -5.86 6.13
C ALA A 164 -5.40 -7.05 6.02
N TRP A 165 -4.93 -8.09 5.35
CA TRP A 165 -5.60 -9.39 5.28
C TRP A 165 -4.57 -10.48 5.01
N VAL A 166 -4.98 -11.72 5.24
CA VAL A 166 -4.21 -12.91 4.90
C VAL A 166 -5.07 -13.87 4.10
N LYS A 167 -4.45 -14.55 3.14
CA LYS A 167 -5.04 -15.75 2.54
C LYS A 167 -4.15 -16.97 2.80
N GLN A 168 -4.75 -18.10 3.11
CA GLN A 168 -4.08 -19.38 3.35
C GLN A 168 -4.46 -20.41 2.31
N GLU A 169 -3.48 -21.10 1.75
CA GLU A 169 -3.70 -22.13 0.73
C GLU A 169 -4.21 -23.43 1.39
N ALA A 170 -5.24 -24.03 0.82
CA ALA A 170 -5.80 -25.27 1.34
C ALA A 170 -4.77 -26.41 1.31
N GLY A 171 -4.63 -27.12 2.42
CA GLY A 171 -3.69 -28.26 2.53
C GLY A 171 -2.21 -27.87 2.63
N SER A 172 -1.90 -26.59 2.82
CA SER A 172 -0.54 -26.07 2.91
C SER A 172 -0.38 -25.07 4.08
N ASP A 173 0.85 -24.90 4.56
CA ASP A 173 1.21 -23.80 5.49
C ASP A 173 1.56 -22.51 4.73
N ARG A 174 1.44 -22.52 3.39
CA ARG A 174 1.62 -21.34 2.57
C ARG A 174 0.53 -20.31 2.83
N ARG A 175 0.96 -19.11 3.21
CA ARG A 175 0.11 -17.97 3.50
C ARG A 175 0.62 -16.73 2.80
N CYS A 176 -0.28 -15.92 2.28
CA CYS A 176 -0.01 -14.61 1.70
C CYS A 176 -0.57 -13.52 2.60
N PHE A 177 0.32 -12.73 3.21
CA PHE A 177 -0.03 -11.57 4.01
C PHE A 177 -0.01 -10.34 3.12
N THR A 178 -1.02 -9.49 3.24
CA THR A 178 -1.13 -8.26 2.47
C THR A 178 -1.28 -7.06 3.39
N GLN A 179 -0.63 -5.96 3.05
CA GLN A 179 -0.88 -4.65 3.61
C GLN A 179 -1.15 -3.64 2.48
N THR A 180 -2.19 -2.84 2.67
CA THR A 180 -2.51 -1.67 1.86
C THR A 180 -2.35 -0.44 2.73
N ARG A 181 -1.68 0.61 2.24
CA ARG A 181 -1.57 1.90 2.95
C ARG A 181 -1.88 3.04 1.99
N LEU A 182 -2.67 3.98 2.49
CA LEU A 182 -2.99 5.24 1.82
C LEU A 182 -2.15 6.36 2.43
N ARG A 183 -1.44 7.12 1.60
CA ARG A 183 -0.64 8.28 2.01
C ARG A 183 -0.87 9.41 1.02
N GLU A 184 -1.58 10.45 1.44
CA GLU A 184 -1.99 11.55 0.56
C GLU A 184 -2.65 11.02 -0.73
N ASN A 185 -2.06 11.34 -1.88
CA ASN A 185 -2.51 10.90 -3.21
C ASN A 185 -1.89 9.56 -3.63
N VAL A 186 -1.35 8.76 -2.72
CA VAL A 186 -0.64 7.51 -3.01
C VAL A 186 -1.32 6.32 -2.33
N LEU A 187 -1.61 5.29 -3.12
CA LEU A 187 -2.02 3.98 -2.61
C LEU A 187 -0.88 3.00 -2.85
N LEU A 188 -0.38 2.38 -1.77
CA LEU A 188 0.61 1.30 -1.85
C LEU A 188 -0.01 -0.01 -1.37
N GLN A 189 0.37 -1.10 -2.02
CA GLN A 189 0.03 -2.45 -1.63
C GLN A 189 1.28 -3.33 -1.64
N ALA A 190 1.45 -4.11 -0.58
CA ALA A 190 2.54 -5.07 -0.42
C ALA A 190 1.94 -6.43 -0.09
N LYS A 191 2.44 -7.48 -0.72
CA LYS A 191 2.03 -8.86 -0.47
C LYS A 191 3.27 -9.74 -0.31
N VAL A 192 3.31 -10.55 0.74
CA VAL A 192 4.35 -11.57 0.97
C VAL A 192 3.68 -12.92 1.17
N CYS A 193 4.03 -13.87 0.29
CA CYS A 193 3.60 -15.26 0.33
C CYS A 193 4.78 -16.15 0.70
N GLN A 194 4.63 -16.93 1.77
CA GLN A 194 5.61 -17.91 2.22
C GLN A 194 4.96 -18.96 3.13
N SER A 195 5.68 -20.02 3.48
CA SER A 195 5.25 -20.89 4.58
C SER A 195 5.29 -20.13 5.90
N GLY A 196 4.31 -20.34 6.76
CA GLY A 196 4.30 -19.77 8.09
C GLY A 196 3.83 -18.32 8.12
N ASN A 197 4.37 -17.54 9.05
CA ASN A 197 3.95 -16.16 9.29
C ASN A 197 4.80 -15.15 8.50
N GLY A 198 4.26 -14.63 7.40
CA GLY A 198 4.84 -13.52 6.62
C GLY A 198 4.44 -12.11 7.10
N GLY A 199 3.65 -12.00 8.17
CA GLY A 199 3.18 -10.73 8.73
C GLY A 199 4.28 -9.70 9.00
N PRO A 200 5.37 -10.06 9.72
CA PRO A 200 6.48 -9.14 9.95
C PRO A 200 7.15 -8.67 8.65
N ALA A 201 7.36 -9.59 7.69
CA ALA A 201 8.01 -9.28 6.42
C ALA A 201 7.16 -8.31 5.57
N VAL A 202 5.85 -8.54 5.45
CA VAL A 202 4.97 -7.60 4.70
C VAL A 202 4.90 -6.23 5.38
N ASN A 203 4.98 -6.18 6.71
CA ASN A 203 4.97 -4.92 7.45
C ASN A 203 6.24 -4.09 7.22
N VAL A 204 7.41 -4.75 7.21
CA VAL A 204 8.69 -4.12 6.86
C VAL A 204 8.69 -3.69 5.40
N LEU A 205 8.19 -4.52 4.50
CA LEU A 205 8.08 -4.20 3.07
C LEU A 205 7.23 -2.95 2.83
N ALA A 206 5.99 -2.92 3.35
CA ALA A 206 5.10 -1.77 3.22
C ALA A 206 5.69 -0.51 3.87
N GLY A 207 6.41 -0.65 5.00
CA GLY A 207 7.14 0.44 5.64
C GLY A 207 8.27 0.99 4.77
N ALA A 208 9.08 0.12 4.17
CA ALA A 208 10.17 0.53 3.29
C ALA A 208 9.65 1.19 2.00
N MET A 209 8.59 0.65 1.38
CA MET A 209 7.91 1.28 0.25
C MET A 209 7.40 2.68 0.61
N GLN A 210 6.78 2.83 1.78
CA GLN A 210 6.29 4.11 2.27
C GLN A 210 7.43 5.12 2.51
N ASN A 211 8.53 4.68 3.14
CA ASN A 211 9.68 5.55 3.43
C ASN A 211 10.34 6.07 2.15
N ALA A 212 10.33 5.28 1.07
CA ALA A 212 10.84 5.69 -0.23
C ALA A 212 10.03 6.84 -0.87
N LEU A 213 8.82 7.14 -0.38
CA LEU A 213 8.01 8.28 -0.84
C LEU A 213 8.50 9.63 -0.29
N GLY A 214 9.41 9.63 0.69
CA GLY A 214 9.99 10.86 1.25
C GLY A 214 9.01 11.74 2.05
N GLN A 215 7.84 11.22 2.43
CA GLN A 215 6.86 11.94 3.24
C GLN A 215 7.18 11.76 4.74
N TYR A 216 7.66 12.84 5.37
CA TYR A 216 7.82 13.00 6.83
C TYR A 216 6.92 14.13 7.32
#